data_AF-A0A099J1P0-F1
#
_entry.id   AF-A0A099J1P0-F1
#
_cell.length_a   1.000
_cell.length_b   1.000
_cell.length_c   1.000
_cell.angle_alpha   90.00
_cell.angle_beta   90.00
_cell.angle_gamma   90.00
#
_symmetry.space_group_name_H-M   'P 1'
#
loop_
_entity.id
_entity.type
_entity.pdbx_description
1 polymer ?
#
loop_
_entity_poly.entity_id
_entity_poly.type
_entity_poly.pdbx_seq_one_letter_code
_entity_poly.pdbx_strand_id
1 'polypeptide(L)' 'MPNTTWRDEWPPFRVKLIDETARCFANQQVAVTNGQQPDWVSLTSEQQENLTENIAHIFRAQAQAMDNLVKRGLVP' A
#
# COMPACT_ATOMS: atom_id res chain seq x y z
N MET A 1 21.15 -5.17 -13.32
CA MET A 1 19.78 -4.87 -13.76
C MET A 1 19.35 -3.66 -12.97
N PRO A 2 18.79 -2.59 -13.57
CA PRO A 2 18.26 -1.51 -12.75
C PRO A 2 17.17 -2.11 -11.86
N ASN A 3 17.20 -1.80 -10.56
CA ASN A 3 16.19 -2.25 -9.60
C ASN A 3 14.83 -1.71 -10.05
N THR A 4 14.08 -2.48 -10.81
CA THR A 4 12.70 -2.13 -11.15
C THR A 4 11.87 -2.18 -9.87
N THR A 5 11.25 -1.07 -9.55
CA THR A 5 10.35 -0.97 -8.39
C THR A 5 8.96 -1.43 -8.80
N TRP A 6 8.10 -1.78 -7.84
CA TRP A 6 6.69 -2.09 -8.14
C TRP A 6 5.98 -0.91 -8.81
N ARG A 7 6.47 0.33 -8.62
CA ARG A 7 5.95 1.53 -9.29
C ARG A 7 6.17 1.49 -10.80
N ASP A 8 7.24 0.86 -11.25
CA ASP A 8 7.57 0.70 -12.67
C ASP A 8 6.79 -0.47 -13.30
N GLU A 9 6.46 -1.48 -12.49
CA GLU A 9 5.77 -2.70 -12.94
C GLU A 9 4.25 -2.53 -12.99
N TRP A 10 3.68 -1.66 -12.15
CA TRP A 10 2.23 -1.56 -11.97
C TRP A 10 1.62 -0.42 -12.78
N PRO A 11 0.38 -0.59 -13.28
CA PRO A 11 -0.31 0.48 -13.99
C PRO A 11 -0.41 1.77 -13.13
N PRO A 12 -0.33 2.97 -13.73
CA PRO A 12 -0.34 4.23 -12.99
C PRO A 12 -1.53 4.41 -12.04
N PHE A 13 -2.71 3.91 -12.41
CA PHE A 13 -3.89 3.98 -11.54
C PHE A 13 -3.73 3.15 -10.27
N ARG A 14 -3.03 2.00 -10.34
CA ARG A 14 -2.75 1.14 -9.18
C ARG A 14 -1.74 1.81 -8.26
N VAL A 15 -0.72 2.44 -8.84
CA VAL A 15 0.25 3.25 -8.07
C VAL A 15 -0.46 4.37 -7.31
N LYS A 16 -1.31 5.14 -7.99
CA LYS A 16 -2.11 6.20 -7.36
C LYS A 16 -3.02 5.67 -6.25
N LEU A 17 -3.62 4.51 -6.43
CA LEU A 17 -4.46 3.88 -5.40
C LEU A 17 -3.67 3.54 -4.14
N ILE A 18 -2.44 3.05 -4.28
CA ILE A 18 -1.57 2.70 -3.16
C ILE A 18 -1.12 3.95 -2.41
N ASP A 19 -0.68 4.98 -3.14
CA ASP A 19 -0.30 6.27 -2.57
C ASP A 19 -1.47 6.87 -1.75
N GLU A 20 -2.68 6.84 -2.31
CA GLU A 20 -3.87 7.35 -1.66
C GLU A 20 -4.29 6.49 -0.46
N THR A 21 -4.11 5.17 -0.56
CA THR A 21 -4.39 4.25 0.56
C THR A 21 -3.44 4.52 1.73
N ALA A 22 -2.14 4.72 1.47
CA ALA A 22 -1.17 5.06 2.50
C ALA A 22 -1.52 6.39 3.19
N ARG A 23 -1.88 7.41 2.40
CA ARG A 23 -2.34 8.71 2.89
C ARG A 23 -3.59 8.59 3.78
N CYS A 24 -4.62 7.91 3.28
CA CYS A 24 -5.85 7.69 4.05
C CYS A 24 -5.59 6.88 5.32
N PHE A 25 -4.74 5.86 5.25
CA PHE A 25 -4.39 5.03 6.39
C PHE A 25 -3.72 5.84 7.50
N ALA A 26 -2.72 6.67 7.20
CA ALA A 26 -2.09 7.54 8.18
C ALA A 26 -3.10 8.46 8.87
N ASN A 27 -3.96 9.13 8.08
CA ASN A 27 -4.98 10.03 8.62
C ASN A 27 -6.03 9.30 9.48
N GLN A 28 -6.43 8.09 9.09
CA GLN A 28 -7.34 7.26 9.89
C GLN A 28 -6.68 6.81 11.19
N GLN A 29 -5.39 6.47 11.17
CA GLN A 29 -4.66 6.09 12.38
C GLN A 29 -4.64 7.23 13.41
N VAL A 30 -4.44 8.47 12.97
CA VAL A 30 -4.55 9.64 13.86
C VAL A 30 -5.94 9.75 14.47
N ALA A 31 -6.97 9.61 13.65
CA ALA A 31 -8.36 9.73 14.11
C ALA A 31 -8.72 8.66 15.14
N VAL A 32 -8.33 7.39 14.93
CA VAL A 32 -8.66 6.29 15.85
C VAL A 32 -7.77 6.26 17.10
N THR A 33 -6.58 6.88 17.04
CA THR A 33 -5.65 6.97 18.18
C THR A 33 -5.74 8.30 18.92
N ASN A 34 -6.74 9.15 18.62
CA ASN A 34 -6.90 10.49 19.19
C ASN A 34 -5.61 11.34 19.11
N GLY A 35 -4.89 11.27 17.99
CA GLY A 35 -3.68 12.05 17.76
C GLY A 35 -2.38 11.47 18.31
N GLN A 36 -2.37 10.25 18.85
CA GLN A 36 -1.13 9.61 19.30
C GLN A 36 -0.21 9.19 18.14
N GLN A 37 -0.78 8.91 16.97
CA GLN A 37 -0.04 8.67 15.73
C GLN A 37 0.01 9.95 14.86
N PRO A 38 1.09 10.16 14.10
CA PRO A 38 1.22 11.29 13.18
C PRO A 38 0.29 11.14 11.97
N ASP A 39 -0.21 12.27 11.47
CA ASP A 39 -0.98 12.30 10.22
C ASP A 39 -0.05 12.30 9.02
N TRP A 40 -0.62 12.14 7.82
CA TRP A 40 0.20 12.02 6.61
C TRP A 40 1.14 13.22 6.42
N VAL A 41 0.67 14.45 6.68
CA VAL A 41 1.46 15.66 6.46
C VAL A 41 2.54 15.87 7.52
N SER A 42 2.40 15.24 8.68
CA SER A 42 3.40 15.26 9.76
C SER A 42 4.51 14.23 9.58
N LEU A 43 4.34 13.26 8.67
CA LEU A 43 5.38 12.27 8.35
C LEU A 43 6.50 12.89 7.52
N THR A 44 7.73 12.44 7.73
CA THR A 44 8.85 12.74 6.82
C THR A 44 8.65 12.04 5.48
N SER A 45 9.32 12.50 4.42
CA SER A 45 9.26 11.85 3.11
C SER A 45 9.66 10.37 3.16
N GLU A 46 10.69 10.03 3.95
CA GLU A 46 11.13 8.64 4.16
C GLU A 46 10.04 7.80 4.86
N GLN A 47 9.35 8.36 5.86
CA GLN A 47 8.25 7.67 6.54
C GLN A 47 7.03 7.48 5.62
N GLN A 48 6.72 8.47 4.80
CA GLN A 48 5.66 8.38 3.78
C GLN A 48 6.00 7.28 2.75
N GLU A 49 7.24 7.25 2.27
CA GLU A 49 7.74 6.23 1.34
C GLU A 49 7.65 4.83 1.96
N ASN A 50 8.15 4.65 3.18
CA ASN A 50 8.09 3.39 3.91
C ASN A 50 6.64 2.91 4.13
N LEU A 51 5.73 3.82 4.50
CA LEU A 51 4.32 3.46 4.66
C LEU A 51 3.72 3.01 3.33
N THR A 52 4.03 3.73 2.26
CA THR A 52 3.53 3.42 0.92
C THR A 52 4.07 2.09 0.39
N GLU A 53 5.35 1.80 0.65
CA GLU A 53 5.99 0.52 0.34
C GLU A 53 5.31 -0.64 1.08
N ASN A 54 5.00 -0.45 2.36
CA ASN A 54 4.27 -1.45 3.14
C ASN A 54 2.86 -1.72 2.58
N ILE A 55 2.13 -0.67 2.19
CA ILE A 55 0.83 -0.83 1.52
C ILE A 55 0.99 -1.56 0.18
N ALA A 56 2.01 -1.24 -0.62
CA ALA A 56 2.28 -1.94 -1.87
C ALA A 56 2.53 -3.45 -1.64
N HIS A 57 3.33 -3.81 -0.63
CA HIS A 57 3.56 -5.20 -0.25
C HIS A 57 2.27 -5.94 0.15
N ILE A 58 1.38 -5.29 0.89
CA ILE A 58 0.07 -5.86 1.24
C ILE A 58 -0.76 -6.12 -0.02
N PHE A 59 -0.85 -5.15 -0.94
CA PHE A 59 -1.57 -5.32 -2.21
C PHE A 59 -0.99 -6.47 -3.04
N ARG A 60 0.35 -6.62 -3.05
CA ARG A 60 1.01 -7.73 -3.75
C ARG A 60 0.65 -9.07 -3.12
N ALA A 61 0.73 -9.18 -1.80
CA ALA A 61 0.39 -10.39 -1.06
C ALA A 61 -1.08 -10.79 -1.28
N GLN A 62 -2.00 -9.82 -1.26
CA GLN A 62 -3.42 -10.06 -1.54
C GLN A 62 -3.65 -10.56 -2.97
N ALA A 63 -2.99 -9.96 -3.97
CA ALA A 63 -3.08 -10.42 -5.35
C ALA A 63 -2.57 -11.85 -5.51
N GLN A 64 -1.45 -12.19 -4.87
CA GLN A 64 -0.90 -13.56 -4.87
C GLN A 64 -1.81 -14.54 -4.15
N ALA A 65 -2.41 -14.14 -3.02
CA ALA A 65 -3.37 -14.97 -2.31
C ALA A 65 -4.61 -15.25 -3.17
N MET A 66 -5.15 -14.23 -3.84
CA MET A 66 -6.33 -14.39 -4.72
C MET A 66 -6.02 -15.27 -5.93
N ASP A 67 -4.90 -15.05 -6.61
CA ASP A 67 -4.44 -15.88 -7.73
C ASP A 67 -4.30 -17.36 -7.30
N ASN A 68 -3.77 -17.63 -6.10
CA ASN A 68 -3.70 -18.98 -5.56
C ASN A 68 -5.07 -19.60 -5.31
N LEU A 69 -6.07 -18.83 -4.88
CA LEU A 69 -7.44 -19.33 -4.70
C LEU A 69 -8.09 -19.67 -6.05
N VAL A 70 -7.93 -18.80 -7.05
CA VAL A 70 -8.43 -19.01 -8.42
C VAL A 70 -7.78 -20.24 -9.05
N LYS A 71 -6.45 -20.36 -8.97
CA LYS A 71 -5.71 -21.52 -9.51
C LYS A 71 -6.12 -22.86 -8.88
N ARG A 72 -6.64 -22.83 -7.65
CA ARG A 72 -7.14 -24.01 -6.94
C ARG A 72 -8.63 -24.26 -7.17
N GLY A 73 -9.32 -23.41 -7.94
CA GLY A 73 -10.76 -23.50 -8.16
C GLY A 73 -11.60 -23.26 -6.91
N LEU A 74 -11.06 -22.54 -5.91
CA LEU A 74 -11.73 -22.27 -4.63
C LEU A 74 -12.56 -20.98 -4.67
N VAL A 75 -12.34 -20.14 -5.67
CA VAL A 75 -13.07 -18.91 -5.96
C VAL A 75 -13.29 -18.88 -7.48
N PRO A 76 -14.47 -18.43 -7.97
CA PRO A 76 -14.76 -18.31 -9.40
C PRO A 76 -13.70 -17.54 -10.18
#